data_AF-A0AAF0E7P2-F1
#
_entry.id   AF-A0AAF0E7P2-F1
#
_cell.length_a   1.000
_cell.length_b   1.000
_cell.length_c   1.000
_cell.angle_alpha   90.00
_cell.angle_beta   90.00
_cell.angle_gamma   90.00
#
_symmetry.space_group_name_H-M   'P 1'
#
loop_
_entity.id
_entity.type
_entity.pdbx_description
1 polymer ?
#
loop_
_entity_poly.entity_id
_entity_poly.type
_entity_poly.pdbx_seq_one_letter_code
_entity_poly.pdbx_strand_id
1 'polypeptide(L)'
;MFRTPLFLAAIAAIPLLVKGDDKVKLSCFHYSGNEDCPSASCSGRWLYDDKATKSICGTLSSGSVFKTCWGDSVGCAVQDFDVKWFAKRCKAQGNTPGKSDYCKSSGASLVDPQMPDA
;
A
#
# COMPACT_ATOMS: atom_id res chain seq x y z
N MET A 1 44.22 -15.67 47.84
CA MET A 1 42.74 -15.71 47.78
C MET A 1 42.32 -14.71 46.71
N PHE A 2 41.91 -15.19 45.52
CA PHE A 2 40.52 -15.19 45.02
C PHE A 2 39.89 -13.77 45.07
N ARG A 3 39.28 -13.16 44.05
CA ARG A 3 38.82 -13.55 42.69
C ARG A 3 38.31 -12.23 42.05
N THR A 4 38.65 -11.98 40.78
CA THR A 4 37.87 -11.36 39.66
C THR A 4 36.62 -10.46 39.92
N PRO A 5 36.17 -9.60 38.96
CA PRO A 5 36.65 -9.40 37.59
C PRO A 5 36.72 -7.95 37.06
N LEU A 6 37.54 -7.84 36.01
CA LEU A 6 37.48 -6.91 34.90
C LEU A 6 36.03 -6.82 34.35
N PHE A 7 35.36 -5.68 34.50
CA PHE A 7 34.11 -5.40 33.76
C PHE A 7 34.47 -5.05 32.32
N LEU A 8 34.56 -6.08 31.47
CA LEU A 8 34.48 -5.91 30.02
C LEU A 8 33.06 -5.44 29.68
N ALA A 9 32.88 -4.13 29.55
CA ALA A 9 31.70 -3.57 28.91
C ALA A 9 31.78 -3.90 27.41
N ALA A 10 31.29 -5.08 27.04
CA ALA A 10 30.96 -5.38 25.66
C ALA A 10 29.80 -4.46 25.28
N ILE A 11 30.12 -3.31 24.69
CA ILE A 11 29.16 -2.48 23.97
C ILE A 11 28.75 -3.32 22.77
N ALA A 12 27.69 -4.10 22.93
CA ALA A 12 26.99 -4.72 21.82
C ALA A 12 26.48 -3.56 20.95
N ALA A 13 27.23 -3.24 19.91
CA ALA A 13 26.73 -2.49 18.77
C ALA A 13 25.63 -3.35 18.15
N ILE A 14 24.41 -3.23 18.68
CA ILE A 14 23.22 -3.71 18.03
C ILE A 14 23.16 -2.87 16.74
N PRO A 15 23.36 -3.45 15.55
CA PRO A 15 22.98 -2.74 14.36
C PRO A 15 21.47 -2.56 14.49
N LEU A 16 21.05 -1.34 14.85
CA LEU A 16 19.72 -0.85 14.60
C LEU A 16 19.58 -0.88 13.08
N LEU A 17 19.26 -2.05 12.54
CA LEU A 17 18.57 -2.19 11.28
C LEU A 17 17.24 -1.47 11.48
N VAL A 18 17.28 -0.15 11.30
CA VAL A 18 16.12 0.65 10.97
C VAL A 18 15.74 0.18 9.57
N LYS A 19 15.06 -0.97 9.53
CA LYS A 19 14.39 -1.48 8.34
C LYS A 19 13.30 -0.46 8.08
N GLY A 20 13.56 0.44 7.14
CA GLY A 20 12.52 1.30 6.60
C GLY A 20 11.34 0.42 6.22
N ASP A 21 10.13 0.94 6.34
CA ASP A 21 8.95 0.26 5.84
C ASP A 21 9.07 0.08 4.32
N ASP A 22 9.77 -0.98 3.88
CA ASP A 22 10.01 -1.38 2.48
C ASP A 22 8.72 -1.89 1.81
N LYS A 23 7.56 -1.49 2.33
CA LYS A 23 6.26 -1.93 1.84
C LYS A 23 5.75 -0.97 0.78
N VAL A 24 5.51 -1.50 -0.40
CA VAL A 24 4.81 -0.84 -1.49
C VAL A 24 3.33 -0.71 -1.14
N LYS A 25 2.80 0.50 -1.24
CA LYS A 25 1.39 0.80 -0.96
C LYS A 25 0.58 0.77 -2.24
N LEU A 26 -0.37 -0.16 -2.33
CA LEU A 26 -1.18 -0.42 -3.53
C LEU A 26 -2.67 -0.39 -3.20
N SER A 27 -3.48 -0.05 -4.20
CA SER A 27 -4.94 -0.16 -4.16
C SER A 27 -5.47 -0.68 -5.51
N CYS A 28 -6.67 -1.23 -5.46
CA CYS A 28 -7.48 -1.50 -6.65
C CYS A 28 -8.35 -0.29 -6.96
N PHE A 29 -8.43 0.06 -8.24
CA PHE A 29 -9.23 1.16 -8.75
C PHE A 29 -10.19 0.67 -9.82
N HIS A 30 -11.41 1.18 -9.83
CA HIS A 30 -12.34 1.04 -10.96
C HIS A 30 -12.55 2.41 -11.60
N TYR A 31 -12.78 2.42 -12.91
CA TYR A 31 -13.10 3.64 -13.62
C TYR A 31 -14.61 3.89 -13.52
N SER A 32 -15.00 4.95 -12.83
CA SER A 32 -16.39 5.41 -12.84
C SER A 32 -16.58 6.26 -14.10
N GLY A 33 -17.33 5.71 -15.06
CA GLY A 33 -17.85 6.48 -16.18
C GLY A 33 -18.96 7.43 -15.74
N ASN A 34 -19.55 8.14 -16.70
CA ASN A 34 -20.73 8.99 -16.48
C ASN A 34 -21.98 8.21 -16.05
N GLU A 35 -21.97 6.89 -16.21
CA GLU A 35 -23.13 6.02 -15.97
C GLU A 35 -23.40 5.82 -14.46
N ASP A 36 -22.36 5.84 -13.63
CA ASP A 36 -22.46 5.61 -12.18
C ASP A 36 -22.61 6.91 -11.36
N CYS A 37 -22.49 8.09 -11.98
CA CYS A 37 -22.65 9.36 -11.28
C CYS A 37 -23.12 10.48 -12.23
N PRO A 38 -24.38 10.94 -12.13
CA PRO A 38 -24.98 11.90 -13.07
C PRO A 38 -24.51 13.36 -12.89
N SER A 39 -23.59 13.62 -11.96
CA SER A 39 -23.05 14.96 -11.74
C SER A 39 -21.85 15.21 -12.64
N ALA A 40 -21.77 16.40 -13.25
CA ALA A 40 -20.61 16.82 -14.07
C ALA A 40 -19.26 16.72 -13.30
N SER A 41 -19.31 16.72 -11.96
CA SER A 41 -18.17 16.56 -11.05
C SER A 41 -17.61 15.13 -10.96
N CYS A 42 -18.30 14.14 -11.53
CA CYS A 42 -17.89 12.73 -11.52
C CYS A 42 -17.41 12.22 -12.89
N SER A 43 -17.36 13.09 -13.90
CA SER A 43 -17.11 12.66 -15.27
C SER A 43 -15.73 12.01 -15.39
N GLY A 44 -15.71 10.68 -15.54
CA GLY A 44 -14.52 9.91 -15.91
C GLY A 44 -13.37 9.96 -14.91
N ARG A 45 -13.55 9.37 -13.72
CA ARG A 45 -12.49 9.30 -12.69
C ARG A 45 -12.25 7.88 -12.20
N TRP A 46 -11.01 7.60 -11.81
CA TRP A 46 -10.67 6.40 -11.06
C TRP A 46 -11.17 6.53 -9.62
N LEU A 47 -11.75 5.47 -9.07
CA LEU A 47 -12.23 5.39 -7.70
C LEU A 47 -11.62 4.18 -7.01
N TYR A 48 -11.36 4.28 -5.70
CA TYR A 48 -10.90 3.14 -4.91
C TYR A 48 -11.98 2.04 -4.89
N ASP A 49 -11.56 0.79 -5.13
CA ASP A 49 -12.34 -0.39 -4.77
C ASP A 49 -11.78 -0.96 -3.46
N ASP A 50 -12.33 -0.47 -2.34
CA ASP A 50 -11.93 -0.89 -1.00
C ASP A 50 -12.21 -2.37 -0.75
N LYS A 51 -13.28 -2.91 -1.34
CA LYS A 51 -13.67 -4.31 -1.13
C LYS A 51 -12.66 -5.24 -1.81
N ALA A 52 -12.33 -4.96 -3.06
CA ALA A 52 -11.27 -5.66 -3.79
C ALA A 52 -9.93 -5.53 -3.07
N THR A 53 -9.56 -4.30 -2.71
CA THR A 53 -8.28 -4.01 -2.05
C THR A 53 -8.15 -4.79 -0.73
N LYS A 54 -9.16 -4.75 0.15
CA LYS A 54 -9.17 -5.52 1.41
C LYS A 54 -9.10 -7.01 1.19
N SER A 55 -9.92 -7.51 0.25
CA SER A 55 -9.97 -8.95 -0.05
C SER A 55 -8.63 -9.48 -0.53
N ILE A 56 -7.95 -8.77 -1.42
CA ILE A 56 -6.64 -9.18 -1.94
C ILE A 56 -5.58 -9.00 -0.86
N CYS A 57 -5.60 -7.88 -0.13
CA CYS A 57 -4.64 -7.63 0.93
C CYS A 57 -4.66 -8.71 2.02
N GLY A 58 -5.85 -9.17 2.43
CA GLY A 58 -6.00 -10.23 3.41
C GLY A 58 -5.53 -11.62 2.95
N THR A 59 -5.26 -11.80 1.66
CA THR A 59 -4.72 -13.06 1.11
C THR A 59 -3.20 -13.04 0.93
N LEU A 60 -2.57 -11.87 1.12
CA LEU A 60 -1.13 -11.70 1.00
C LEU A 60 -0.45 -11.88 2.35
N SER A 61 0.58 -12.72 2.39
CA SER A 61 1.35 -12.94 3.61
C SER A 61 2.03 -11.66 4.14
N SER A 62 2.44 -10.75 3.24
CA SER A 62 3.01 -9.46 3.61
C SER A 62 1.98 -8.33 3.76
N GLY A 63 0.73 -8.62 3.40
CA GLY A 63 -0.35 -7.65 3.26
C GLY A 63 -0.72 -6.98 4.58
N SER A 64 -0.80 -5.66 4.56
CA SER A 64 -1.27 -4.88 5.71
C SER A 64 -2.19 -3.76 5.21
N VAL A 65 -3.45 -3.83 5.62
CA VAL A 65 -4.43 -2.79 5.26
C VAL A 65 -4.12 -1.52 6.03
N PHE A 66 -4.18 -0.37 5.35
CA PHE A 66 -4.05 0.94 5.97
C PHE A 66 -5.15 1.87 5.47
N LYS A 67 -5.52 2.88 6.26
CA LYS A 67 -6.45 3.93 5.82
C LYS A 67 -5.70 4.94 4.96
N THR A 68 -6.24 5.27 3.79
CA THR A 68 -5.73 6.39 3.01
C THR A 68 -6.23 7.71 3.62
N CYS A 69 -5.74 8.86 3.15
CA CYS A 69 -6.27 10.16 3.59
C CYS A 69 -7.57 10.57 2.89
N TRP A 70 -8.09 9.75 1.96
CA TRP A 70 -9.38 9.98 1.32
C TRP A 70 -10.49 9.31 2.14
N GLY A 71 -10.77 9.85 3.32
CA GLY A 71 -11.83 9.40 4.21
C GLY A 71 -11.67 7.95 4.67
N ASP A 72 -12.67 7.12 4.38
CA ASP A 72 -12.71 5.70 4.77
C ASP A 72 -12.05 4.74 3.76
N SER A 73 -11.47 5.28 2.69
CA SER A 73 -10.81 4.49 1.65
C SER A 73 -9.57 3.78 2.20
N VAL A 74 -9.23 2.62 1.64
CA VAL A 74 -8.10 1.81 2.12
C VAL A 74 -7.09 1.48 1.03
N GLY A 75 -5.85 1.28 1.49
CA GLY A 75 -4.78 0.69 0.70
C GLY A 75 -4.21 -0.56 1.35
N CYS A 76 -3.39 -1.26 0.59
CA CYS A 76 -2.65 -2.44 1.01
C CYS A 76 -1.15 -2.16 0.93
N ALA A 77 -0.46 -2.22 2.05
CA ALA A 77 0.99 -2.22 2.11
C ALA A 77 1.48 -3.66 1.94
N VAL A 78 2.28 -3.92 0.91
CA VAL A 78 2.81 -5.25 0.54
C VAL A 78 4.32 -5.17 0.34
N GLN A 79 5.04 -6.27 0.53
CA GLN A 79 6.46 -6.33 0.12
C GLN A 79 6.58 -6.49 -1.40
N ASP A 80 7.73 -6.14 -1.97
CA ASP A 80 7.98 -6.15 -3.43
C ASP A 80 7.61 -7.49 -4.09
N PHE A 81 7.90 -8.61 -3.44
CA PHE A 81 7.59 -9.94 -3.98
C PHE A 81 6.08 -10.21 -4.15
N ASP A 82 5.22 -9.52 -3.41
CA ASP A 82 3.76 -9.65 -3.47
C ASP A 82 3.11 -8.65 -4.44
N VAL A 83 3.85 -7.66 -4.97
CA VAL A 83 3.34 -6.61 -5.87
C VAL A 83 2.72 -7.20 -7.13
N LYS A 84 3.44 -8.10 -7.83
CA LYS A 84 2.94 -8.76 -9.06
C LYS A 84 1.72 -9.64 -8.77
N TRP A 85 1.65 -10.22 -7.58
CA TRP A 85 0.51 -11.04 -7.19
C TRP A 85 -0.73 -10.20 -6.93
N PHE A 86 -0.57 -9.11 -6.17
CA PHE A 86 -1.62 -8.12 -5.93
C PHE A 86 -2.19 -7.62 -7.26
N ALA A 87 -1.30 -7.22 -8.18
CA ALA A 87 -1.64 -6.76 -9.52
C ALA A 87 -2.59 -7.71 -10.26
N LYS A 88 -2.22 -8.99 -10.29
CA LYS A 88 -2.93 -10.02 -11.05
C LYS A 88 -4.32 -10.25 -10.48
N ARG A 89 -4.46 -10.29 -9.16
CA ARG A 89 -5.78 -10.48 -8.51
C ARG A 89 -6.68 -9.26 -8.65
N CYS A 90 -6.10 -8.07 -8.61
CA CYS A 90 -6.82 -6.84 -8.85
C CYS A 90 -7.44 -6.83 -10.26
N LYS A 91 -6.63 -7.13 -11.28
CA LYS A 91 -7.10 -7.27 -12.67
C LYS A 91 -8.14 -8.37 -12.85
N ALA A 92 -7.98 -9.50 -12.16
CA ALA A 92 -8.95 -10.60 -12.20
C ALA A 92 -10.33 -10.22 -11.64
N GLN A 93 -10.44 -9.15 -10.85
CA GLN A 93 -11.69 -8.59 -10.35
C GLN A 93 -12.24 -7.44 -11.22
N GLY A 94 -11.65 -7.20 -12.41
CA GLY A 94 -12.05 -6.11 -13.30
C GLY A 94 -11.50 -4.73 -12.88
N ASN A 95 -10.58 -4.70 -11.92
CA ASN A 95 -9.98 -3.47 -11.41
C ASN A 95 -8.60 -3.20 -12.01
N THR A 96 -8.20 -1.94 -12.00
CA THR A 96 -6.85 -1.49 -12.31
C THR A 96 -6.06 -1.36 -11.01
N PRO A 97 -4.96 -2.10 -10.84
CA PRO A 97 -4.08 -1.91 -9.69
C PRO A 97 -3.25 -0.63 -9.88
N GLY A 98 -2.95 0.07 -8.79
CA GLY A 98 -2.04 1.21 -8.82
C GLY A 98 -1.48 1.55 -7.46
N LYS A 99 -0.52 2.47 -7.42
CA LYS A 99 0.00 3.00 -6.17
C LYS A 99 -1.10 3.73 -5.40
N SER A 100 -1.15 3.49 -4.10
CA SER A 100 -2.00 4.26 -3.20
C SER A 100 -1.16 5.39 -2.63
N ASP A 101 -1.33 6.60 -3.17
CA ASP A 101 -0.61 7.77 -2.66
C ASP A 101 -1.04 8.08 -1.22
N TYR A 102 -0.04 8.12 -0.34
CA TYR A 102 -0.17 8.77 0.96
C TYR A 102 -0.07 10.28 0.70
N CYS A 103 -1.21 10.94 0.56
CA CYS A 103 -1.37 12.38 0.78
C CYS A 103 -0.29 13.27 0.15
N LYS A 104 -0.03 13.14 -1.16
CA LYS A 104 0.64 14.23 -1.88
C LYS A 104 -0.43 15.19 -2.38
N SER A 105 -0.53 16.30 -1.66
CA SER A 105 -1.30 17.50 -1.94
C SER A 105 -1.38 17.84 -3.45
N SER A 106 -2.60 17.84 -3.99
CA SER A 106 -3.20 18.83 -4.91
C SER A 106 -4.19 18.15 -5.87
N GLY A 107 -5.48 18.18 -5.53
CA GLY A 107 -6.56 17.85 -6.47
C GLY A 107 -6.83 16.37 -6.64
N ALA A 108 -8.04 15.95 -6.29
CA ALA A 108 -8.58 14.60 -6.45
C ALA A 108 -8.82 14.22 -7.93
N SER A 109 -7.81 14.36 -8.77
CA SER A 109 -7.74 13.63 -10.03
C SER A 109 -6.74 12.52 -9.79
N LEU A 110 -7.25 11.33 -9.47
CA LEU A 110 -6.45 10.12 -9.42
C LEU A 110 -5.88 9.92 -10.82
N VAL A 111 -4.66 10.43 -11.02
CA VAL A 111 -3.80 10.19 -12.17
C VAL A 111 -3.83 8.70 -12.44
N ASP A 112 -3.96 8.32 -13.71
CA ASP A 112 -3.96 6.94 -14.21
C ASP A 112 -3.17 6.00 -13.28
N PRO A 113 -3.79 4.92 -12.73
CA PRO A 113 -3.15 4.07 -11.75
C PRO A 113 -1.85 3.47 -12.30
N GLN A 114 -0.73 4.13 -12.03
CA GLN A 114 0.57 3.66 -12.45
C GLN A 114 1.03 2.57 -11.50
N MET A 115 1.33 1.42 -12.08
CA MET A 115 1.99 0.35 -11.36
C MET A 115 3.43 0.75 -11.02
N PRO A 116 3.93 0.40 -9.83
CA PRO A 116 5.36 0.42 -9.60
C PRO A 116 6.03 -0.51 -10.61
N ASP A 117 7.12 -0.06 -11.23
CA ASP A 117 8.09 -0.96 -11.85
C ASP A 117 8.57 -1.93 -10.75
N ALA A 118 8.32 -3.22 -10.97
CA ALA A 118 8.55 -4.29 -10.02
C ALA A 118 9.92 -4.93 -10.19
#